data_AF-A0A661VU38-F1
#
_entry.id   AF-A0A661VU38-F1
#
_cell.length_a   1.000
_cell.length_b   1.000
_cell.length_c   1.000
_cell.angle_alpha   90.00
_cell.angle_beta   90.00
_cell.angle_gamma   90.00
#
_symmetry.space_group_name_H-M   'P 1'
#
loop_
_entity.id
_entity.type
_entity.pdbx_description
1 polymer ?
#
loop_
_entity_poly.entity_id
_entity_poly.type
_entity_poly.pdbx_seq_one_letter_code
_entity_poly.pdbx_strand_id
1 'polypeptide(L)'
;MQTTGNANPEVQMQAEKYVATGYQRLLTFEVDGGGFSLFGNPPAEVFLTAYGLMEFTDMSKVYPVDEALIERTAQWLLTRQQPDGTWTDKGYSEHWQIDAKAPATAFIAWALIEAGYEDTPQVAQAIAYIRELALQQEDAYSLALVANALAAYDPDDATTQAALDRLYEMRVEEGDIVYWETGAASFMGATGQTGSLETTALATIALMRGHAHPDAVSGALAYLIQGKDAWGTWFSTQATILSLKALLLAHEQTGEVAGPATVRVSLNKEQTQEITIDEANADVVHLVTFDRGFSPSGENRVQIEVEGGGNLMYQVTTRYYLPWDKVPPTSEEDELLTIDLDYDRTQLAVNDEVTVNVGVRLNREGVVKMALIDLGLPPGFAVLTEDLSRLVEQGVIARYELTGRQIIIYLEDFSSASPLRFSYRLRARFPMRAQTPPSSAYDYYNPADTTVRAPLEVTVSE
;
A
#
# COMPACT_ATOMS: atom_id res chain seq x y z
N MET A 1 -13.69 14.30 -6.60
CA MET A 1 -15.14 14.38 -6.32
C MET A 1 -15.50 15.71 -5.68
N GLN A 2 -15.17 15.95 -4.39
CA GLN A 2 -15.52 17.23 -3.75
C GLN A 2 -14.70 18.41 -4.28
N THR A 3 -13.36 18.27 -4.34
CA THR A 3 -12.46 19.30 -4.90
C THR A 3 -12.75 19.62 -6.37
N THR A 4 -13.11 18.60 -7.16
CA THR A 4 -13.43 18.71 -8.59
C THR A 4 -14.85 19.22 -8.86
N GLY A 5 -15.70 19.42 -7.84
CA GLY A 5 -17.11 19.86 -7.99
C GLY A 5 -18.05 18.87 -8.71
N ASN A 6 -17.49 17.83 -9.32
CA ASN A 6 -18.17 16.81 -10.12
C ASN A 6 -18.17 15.51 -9.33
N ALA A 7 -19.27 15.22 -8.64
CA ALA A 7 -19.44 13.97 -7.90
C ALA A 7 -20.74 13.29 -8.34
N ASN A 8 -20.64 12.14 -8.99
CA ASN A 8 -21.78 11.27 -9.20
C ASN A 8 -22.38 10.84 -7.84
N PRO A 9 -23.67 11.12 -7.55
CA PRO A 9 -24.27 10.85 -6.24
C PRO A 9 -24.22 9.38 -5.80
N GLU A 10 -24.32 8.43 -6.74
CA GLU A 10 -24.25 7.00 -6.42
C GLU A 10 -22.85 6.59 -5.98
N VAL A 11 -21.83 7.09 -6.69
CA VAL A 11 -20.41 6.85 -6.37
C VAL A 11 -20.07 7.51 -5.03
N GLN A 12 -20.53 8.73 -4.81
CA GLN A 12 -20.33 9.44 -3.55
C GLN A 12 -20.93 8.67 -2.36
N MET A 13 -22.19 8.25 -2.45
CA MET A 13 -22.85 7.48 -1.40
C MET A 13 -22.13 6.16 -1.11
N GLN A 14 -21.63 5.49 -2.15
CA GLN A 14 -20.86 4.26 -1.98
C GLN A 14 -19.50 4.52 -1.31
N ALA A 15 -18.83 5.61 -1.67
CA ALA A 15 -17.58 6.03 -1.03
C ALA A 15 -17.80 6.39 0.45
N GLU A 16 -18.83 7.19 0.77
CA GLU A 16 -19.19 7.56 2.14
C GLU A 16 -19.50 6.33 3.00
N LYS A 17 -20.21 5.33 2.45
CA LYS A 17 -20.43 4.05 3.12
C LYS A 17 -19.13 3.32 3.44
N TYR A 18 -18.18 3.30 2.51
CA TYR A 18 -16.87 2.69 2.74
C TYR A 18 -16.08 3.45 3.79
N VAL A 19 -16.08 4.79 3.77
CA VAL A 19 -15.44 5.62 4.81
C VAL A 19 -16.06 5.35 6.18
N ALA A 20 -17.39 5.32 6.28
CA ALA A 20 -18.10 5.02 7.52
C ALA A 20 -17.73 3.64 8.09
N THR A 21 -17.70 2.62 7.24
CA THR A 21 -17.35 1.25 7.64
C THR A 21 -15.87 1.15 8.03
N GLY A 22 -15.00 1.79 7.26
CA GLY A 22 -13.56 1.88 7.52
C GLY A 22 -13.27 2.57 8.85
N TYR A 23 -13.91 3.71 9.12
CA TYR A 23 -13.81 4.44 10.38
C TYR A 23 -14.12 3.54 11.58
N GLN A 24 -15.29 2.88 11.57
CA GLN A 24 -15.69 1.98 12.66
C GLN A 24 -14.72 0.81 12.84
N ARG A 25 -14.16 0.29 11.75
CA ARG A 25 -13.12 -0.76 11.82
C ARG A 25 -11.83 -0.20 12.41
N LEU A 26 -11.40 1.00 12.02
CA LEU A 26 -10.17 1.62 12.53
C LEU A 26 -10.20 1.81 14.05
N LEU A 27 -11.36 2.18 14.62
CA LEU A 27 -11.54 2.31 16.07
C LEU A 27 -11.23 1.00 16.84
N THR A 28 -11.35 -0.16 16.20
CA THR A 28 -11.05 -1.45 16.85
C THR A 28 -9.56 -1.70 17.06
N PHE A 29 -8.70 -0.88 16.45
CA PHE A 29 -7.24 -0.93 16.59
C PHE A 29 -6.69 0.08 17.60
N GLU A 30 -7.56 0.89 18.23
CA GLU A 30 -7.18 1.79 19.30
C GLU A 30 -6.85 0.98 20.57
N VAL A 31 -5.68 1.25 21.13
CA VAL A 31 -5.22 0.72 22.42
C VAL A 31 -5.60 1.71 23.53
N ASP A 32 -5.98 1.19 24.69
CA ASP A 32 -6.30 1.98 25.88
C ASP A 32 -5.27 3.10 26.13
N GLY A 33 -5.77 4.35 26.07
CA GLY A 33 -4.96 5.56 26.21
C GLY A 33 -4.90 6.43 24.94
N GLY A 34 -5.35 5.94 23.79
CA GLY A 34 -5.49 6.75 22.55
C GLY A 34 -4.43 6.49 21.48
N GLY A 35 -3.50 5.58 21.73
CA GLY A 35 -2.54 5.09 20.74
C GLY A 35 -3.14 3.97 19.90
N PHE A 36 -2.51 3.64 18.78
CA PHE A 36 -2.97 2.59 17.87
C PHE A 36 -1.93 1.48 17.73
N SER A 37 -2.41 0.27 17.46
CA SER A 37 -1.55 -0.82 17.02
C SER A 37 -2.09 -1.63 15.87
N LEU A 38 -1.21 -2.40 15.23
CA LEU A 38 -1.49 -3.10 13.98
C LEU A 38 -2.71 -4.04 14.07
N PHE A 39 -2.94 -4.63 15.24
CA PHE A 39 -4.06 -5.51 15.52
C PHE A 39 -4.91 -5.11 16.73
N GLY A 40 -4.70 -3.91 17.29
CA GLY A 40 -5.46 -3.38 18.43
C GLY A 40 -5.03 -3.93 19.79
N ASN A 41 -3.95 -4.72 19.83
CA ASN A 41 -3.38 -5.22 21.08
C ASN A 41 -2.25 -4.30 21.57
N PRO A 42 -2.10 -4.07 22.88
CA PRO A 42 -0.97 -3.32 23.41
C PRO A 42 0.37 -4.04 23.17
N PRO A 43 1.49 -3.30 23.07
CA PRO A 43 1.59 -1.84 23.19
C PRO A 43 1.20 -1.11 21.89
N ALA A 44 0.74 0.14 22.02
CA ALA A 44 0.58 1.04 20.86
C ALA A 44 1.93 1.48 20.30
N GLU A 45 2.05 1.56 18.97
CA GLU A 45 3.25 2.02 18.27
C GLU A 45 3.13 3.50 17.90
N VAL A 46 4.22 4.24 18.10
CA VAL A 46 4.24 5.69 17.88
C VAL A 46 4.02 6.04 16.41
N PHE A 47 4.68 5.32 15.50
CA PHE A 47 4.53 5.55 14.06
C PHE A 47 3.09 5.26 13.59
N LEU A 48 2.51 4.11 13.95
CA LEU A 48 1.14 3.76 13.58
C LEU A 48 0.11 4.73 14.18
N THR A 49 0.37 5.23 15.39
CA THR A 49 -0.49 6.24 16.01
C THR A 49 -0.45 7.57 15.24
N ALA A 50 0.72 8.03 14.79
CA ALA A 50 0.85 9.22 13.95
C ALA A 50 0.23 9.02 12.55
N TYR A 51 0.39 7.83 11.99
CA TYR A 51 -0.24 7.45 10.73
C TYR A 51 -1.77 7.50 10.84
N GLY A 52 -2.33 6.92 11.91
CA GLY A 52 -3.76 6.99 12.22
C GLY A 52 -4.23 8.42 12.45
N LEU A 53 -3.47 9.26 13.17
CA LEU A 53 -3.81 10.67 13.36
C LEU A 53 -3.97 11.40 12.03
N MET A 54 -3.03 11.22 11.10
CA MET A 54 -3.10 11.82 9.77
C MET A 54 -4.30 11.29 8.97
N GLU A 55 -4.58 9.99 9.04
CA GLU A 55 -5.74 9.37 8.37
C GLU A 55 -7.07 9.91 8.92
N PHE A 56 -7.25 9.96 10.25
CA PHE A 56 -8.47 10.52 10.86
C PHE A 56 -8.64 12.01 10.56
N THR A 57 -7.54 12.74 10.47
CA THR A 57 -7.54 14.17 10.11
C THR A 57 -7.98 14.37 8.66
N ASP A 58 -7.50 13.55 7.72
CA ASP A 58 -7.97 13.63 6.33
C ASP A 58 -9.43 13.17 6.21
N MET A 59 -9.80 12.12 6.93
CA MET A 59 -11.15 11.59 6.94
C MET A 59 -12.15 12.63 7.46
N SER A 60 -11.79 13.43 8.48
CA SER A 60 -12.66 14.46 9.07
C SER A 60 -13.07 15.55 8.06
N LYS A 61 -12.27 15.75 7.00
CA LYS A 61 -12.57 16.70 5.91
C LYS A 61 -13.77 16.25 5.06
N VAL A 62 -14.08 14.95 5.04
CA VAL A 62 -15.10 14.36 4.15
C VAL A 62 -16.15 13.51 4.87
N TYR A 63 -15.94 13.19 6.14
CA TYR A 63 -16.81 12.35 6.96
C TYR A 63 -16.78 12.79 8.43
N PRO A 64 -17.91 12.73 9.19
CA PRO A 64 -17.93 13.11 10.60
C PRO A 64 -17.14 12.12 11.48
N VAL A 65 -15.88 12.47 11.75
CA VAL A 65 -15.01 11.79 12.72
C VAL A 65 -15.17 12.46 14.09
N ASP A 66 -15.20 11.67 15.17
CA ASP A 66 -15.23 12.20 16.54
C ASP A 66 -13.98 13.05 16.83
N GLU A 67 -14.17 14.34 17.09
CA GLU A 67 -13.07 15.27 17.43
C GLU A 67 -12.29 14.80 18.68
N ALA A 68 -12.96 14.16 19.64
CA ALA A 68 -12.32 13.64 20.83
C ALA A 68 -11.37 12.46 20.53
N LEU A 69 -11.51 11.79 19.38
CA LEU A 69 -10.54 10.79 18.91
C LEU A 69 -9.26 11.48 18.43
N ILE A 70 -9.40 12.46 17.55
CA ILE A 70 -8.25 13.21 17.03
C ILE A 70 -7.49 13.86 18.20
N GLU A 71 -8.21 14.48 19.14
CA GLU A 71 -7.61 15.11 20.31
C GLU A 71 -6.85 14.11 21.18
N ARG A 72 -7.47 12.99 21.58
CA ARG A 72 -6.78 12.02 22.47
C ARG A 72 -5.59 11.36 21.79
N THR A 73 -5.67 11.08 20.49
CA THR A 73 -4.56 10.52 19.70
C THR A 73 -3.39 11.51 19.58
N ALA A 74 -3.67 12.79 19.30
CA ALA A 74 -2.66 13.84 19.28
C ALA A 74 -2.01 14.03 20.67
N GLN A 75 -2.81 14.09 21.74
CA GLN A 75 -2.29 14.19 23.12
C GLN A 75 -1.43 12.98 23.49
N TRP A 76 -1.83 11.77 23.08
CA TRP A 76 -1.01 10.59 23.30
C TRP A 76 0.37 10.75 22.68
N LEU A 77 0.47 11.21 21.42
CA LEU A 77 1.75 11.47 20.76
C LEU A 77 2.57 12.54 21.48
N LEU A 78 1.96 13.67 21.84
CA LEU A 78 2.61 14.78 22.54
C LEU A 78 3.23 14.35 23.88
N THR A 79 2.59 13.43 24.62
CA THR A 79 3.12 12.90 25.89
C THR A 79 4.23 11.85 25.73
N ARG A 80 4.48 11.37 24.51
CA ARG A 80 5.51 10.37 24.19
C ARG A 80 6.80 10.97 23.65
N GLN A 81 6.85 12.29 23.47
CA GLN A 81 8.06 12.99 23.07
C GLN A 81 9.15 12.83 24.14
N GLN A 82 10.38 12.59 23.70
CA GLN A 82 11.56 12.56 24.55
C GLN A 82 11.98 13.99 24.95
N PRO A 83 12.76 14.17 26.04
CA PRO A 83 13.19 15.49 26.50
C PRO A 83 14.03 16.30 25.49
N ASP A 84 14.57 15.65 24.46
CA ASP A 84 15.34 16.28 23.39
C ASP A 84 14.48 16.69 22.17
N GLY A 85 13.15 16.62 22.29
CA GLY A 85 12.21 17.02 21.23
C GLY A 85 11.90 15.92 20.21
N THR A 86 12.41 14.71 20.41
CA THR A 86 12.30 13.63 19.42
C THR A 86 11.28 12.57 19.79
N TRP A 87 10.86 11.80 18.79
CA TRP A 87 10.21 10.52 19.00
C TRP A 87 11.09 9.40 18.47
N THR A 88 11.09 8.30 19.20
CA THR A 88 11.76 7.06 18.79
C THR A 88 10.68 6.01 18.56
N ASP A 89 10.62 5.45 17.35
CA ASP A 89 9.86 4.24 17.11
C ASP A 89 10.74 3.03 17.46
N LYS A 90 10.49 2.42 18.62
CA LYS A 90 11.26 1.26 19.11
C LYS A 90 10.72 -0.09 18.65
N GLY A 91 9.64 -0.11 17.87
CA GLY A 91 8.94 -1.35 17.53
C GLY A 91 8.90 -1.59 16.04
N TYR A 92 8.25 -0.67 15.33
CA TYR A 92 7.79 -0.93 13.98
C TYR A 92 8.91 -0.72 12.94
N SER A 93 9.74 0.33 13.10
CA SER A 93 10.80 0.68 12.16
C SER A 93 12.21 0.16 12.45
N GLU A 94 12.52 -0.28 13.68
CA GLU A 94 13.90 -0.64 14.10
C GLU A 94 14.54 -1.75 13.24
N HIS A 95 13.73 -2.61 12.62
CA HIS A 95 14.21 -3.73 11.81
C HIS A 95 14.73 -3.32 10.43
N TRP A 96 14.33 -2.14 9.95
CA TRP A 96 14.68 -1.64 8.62
C TRP A 96 16.00 -0.88 8.61
N GLN A 97 16.71 -0.83 9.75
CA GLN A 97 18.01 -0.16 9.93
C GLN A 97 18.04 1.30 9.46
N ILE A 98 16.87 1.96 9.39
CA ILE A 98 16.80 3.40 9.22
C ILE A 98 17.36 4.00 10.51
N ASP A 99 18.31 4.95 10.43
CA ASP A 99 18.56 5.86 11.54
C ASP A 99 17.31 6.74 11.70
N ALA A 100 16.30 6.13 12.31
CA ALA A 100 14.91 6.53 12.16
C ALA A 100 14.57 7.74 13.01
N LYS A 101 15.50 8.26 13.81
CA LYS A 101 15.16 9.26 14.81
C LYS A 101 14.70 10.57 14.17
N ALA A 102 15.46 11.10 13.20
CA ALA A 102 15.07 12.31 12.49
C ALA A 102 13.86 12.08 11.56
N PRO A 103 13.82 11.05 10.69
CA PRO A 103 12.66 10.77 9.84
C PRO A 103 11.37 10.46 10.62
N ALA A 104 11.45 9.72 11.73
CA ALA A 104 10.27 9.43 12.56
C ALA A 104 9.77 10.69 13.26
N THR A 105 10.69 11.48 13.83
CA THR A 105 10.35 12.78 14.43
C THR A 105 9.70 13.70 13.40
N ALA A 106 10.22 13.73 12.17
CA ALA A 106 9.63 14.50 11.08
C ALA A 106 8.23 14.02 10.71
N PHE A 107 8.01 12.72 10.52
CA PHE A 107 6.70 12.19 10.20
C PHE A 107 5.66 12.47 11.30
N ILE A 108 6.04 12.32 12.57
CA ILE A 108 5.15 12.56 13.70
C ILE A 108 4.83 14.06 13.85
N ALA A 109 5.84 14.92 13.71
CA ALA A 109 5.63 16.37 13.70
C ALA A 109 4.72 16.78 12.55
N TRP A 110 4.93 16.23 11.35
CA TRP A 110 4.09 16.47 10.19
C TRP A 110 2.62 16.07 10.46
N ALA A 111 2.37 14.86 11.00
CA ALA A 111 1.02 14.43 11.34
C ALA A 111 0.34 15.34 12.39
N LEU A 112 1.09 15.81 13.38
CA LEU A 112 0.59 16.77 14.39
C LEU A 112 0.26 18.14 13.76
N ILE A 113 1.08 18.62 12.83
CA ILE A 113 0.83 19.87 12.09
C ILE A 113 -0.44 19.75 11.25
N GLU A 114 -0.61 18.66 10.50
CA GLU A 114 -1.84 18.42 9.72
C GLU A 114 -3.09 18.40 10.61
N ALA A 115 -2.96 17.89 11.83
CA ALA A 115 -4.04 17.82 12.81
C ALA A 115 -4.29 19.13 13.58
N GLY A 116 -3.56 20.22 13.28
CA GLY A 116 -3.77 21.54 13.90
C GLY A 116 -3.05 21.74 15.25
N TYR A 117 -1.94 21.03 15.49
CA TYR A 117 -1.13 21.12 16.71
C TYR A 117 0.23 21.81 16.48
N GLU A 118 0.39 22.58 15.40
CA GLU A 118 1.62 23.26 15.02
C GLU A 118 2.15 24.24 16.08
N ASP A 119 1.25 24.89 16.83
CA ASP A 119 1.58 25.88 17.86
C ASP A 119 2.03 25.25 19.20
N THR A 120 2.08 23.93 19.30
CA THR A 120 2.50 23.25 20.53
C THR A 120 4.02 23.36 20.75
N PRO A 121 4.48 23.51 22.02
CA PRO A 121 5.91 23.53 22.32
C PRO A 121 6.65 22.27 21.83
N GLN A 122 5.97 21.13 21.82
CA GLN A 122 6.49 19.85 21.36
C GLN A 122 6.80 19.88 19.87
N VAL A 123 5.87 20.37 19.03
CA VAL A 123 6.11 20.51 17.59
C VAL A 123 7.26 21.49 17.34
N ALA A 124 7.29 22.64 18.04
CA ALA A 124 8.39 23.60 17.90
C ALA A 124 9.77 22.99 18.25
N GLN A 125 9.85 22.19 19.31
CA GLN A 125 11.09 21.47 19.68
C GLN A 125 11.49 20.42 18.63
N ALA A 126 10.52 19.68 18.10
CA ALA A 126 10.75 18.70 17.05
C ALA A 126 11.27 19.37 15.76
N ILE A 127 10.66 20.48 15.33
CA ILE A 127 11.10 21.23 14.16
C ILE A 127 12.52 21.79 14.35
N ALA A 128 12.85 22.30 15.55
CA ALA A 128 14.21 22.74 15.85
C ALA A 128 15.23 21.61 15.69
N TYR A 129 14.93 20.43 16.24
CA TYR A 129 15.76 19.24 16.08
C TYR A 129 15.91 18.81 14.61
N ILE A 130 14.81 18.78 13.86
CA ILE A 130 14.79 18.39 12.44
C ILE A 130 15.63 19.37 11.61
N ARG A 131 15.56 20.68 11.86
CA ARG A 131 16.35 21.70 11.15
C ARG A 131 17.86 21.49 11.30
N GLU A 132 18.32 21.04 12.47
CA GLU A 132 19.76 20.77 12.70
C GLU A 132 20.27 19.57 11.88
N LEU A 133 19.39 18.60 11.58
CA LEU A 133 19.74 17.34 10.92
C LEU A 133 19.26 17.25 9.46
N ALA A 134 18.52 18.25 8.97
CA ALA A 134 17.87 18.20 7.66
C ALA A 134 18.85 17.93 6.52
N LEU A 135 20.01 18.58 6.52
CA LEU A 135 21.02 18.42 5.48
C LEU A 135 21.99 17.24 5.73
N GLN A 136 21.76 16.46 6.78
CA GLN A 136 22.56 15.29 7.14
C GLN A 136 21.91 13.98 6.67
N GLN A 137 20.70 14.04 6.10
CA GLN A 137 20.02 12.86 5.56
C GLN A 137 20.72 12.40 4.28
N GLU A 138 21.10 11.12 4.24
CA GLU A 138 21.87 10.55 3.13
C GLU A 138 21.00 9.95 2.02
N ASP A 139 19.75 9.59 2.34
CA ASP A 139 18.80 8.98 1.41
C ASP A 139 17.57 9.88 1.15
N ALA A 140 16.97 9.71 -0.03
CA ALA A 140 15.88 10.57 -0.50
C ALA A 140 14.59 10.38 0.30
N TYR A 141 14.34 9.18 0.83
CA TYR A 141 13.13 8.88 1.60
C TYR A 141 13.14 9.63 2.95
N SER A 142 14.25 9.51 3.68
CA SER A 142 14.46 10.23 4.94
C SER A 142 14.41 11.75 4.73
N LEU A 143 15.08 12.26 3.69
CA LEU A 143 15.07 13.69 3.37
C LEU A 143 13.67 14.18 2.95
N ALA A 144 12.90 13.38 2.20
CA ALA A 144 11.55 13.76 1.79
C ALA A 144 10.60 13.86 3.00
N LEU A 145 10.70 12.98 3.99
CA LEU A 145 9.94 13.08 5.24
C LEU A 145 10.28 14.35 6.02
N VAL A 146 11.59 14.64 6.16
CA VAL A 146 12.07 15.87 6.79
C VAL A 146 11.56 17.10 6.05
N ALA A 147 11.69 17.14 4.72
CA ALA A 147 11.25 18.26 3.90
C ALA A 147 9.74 18.47 3.98
N ASN A 148 8.93 17.41 4.05
CA ASN A 148 7.48 17.54 4.25
C ASN A 148 7.13 18.18 5.59
N ALA A 149 7.77 17.77 6.68
CA ALA A 149 7.54 18.35 8.01
C ALA A 149 7.94 19.83 8.05
N LEU A 150 9.09 20.17 7.48
CA LEU A 150 9.58 21.55 7.40
C LEU A 150 8.69 22.42 6.50
N ALA A 151 8.30 21.94 5.33
CA ALA A 151 7.42 22.67 4.41
C ALA A 151 5.99 22.82 4.95
N ALA A 152 5.50 21.87 5.75
CA ALA A 152 4.21 21.98 6.43
C ALA A 152 4.24 23.04 7.55
N TYR A 153 5.39 23.20 8.24
CA TYR A 153 5.54 24.15 9.34
C TYR A 153 5.87 25.57 8.86
N ASP A 154 6.85 25.71 7.97
CA ASP A 154 7.40 27.00 7.52
C ASP A 154 8.06 26.85 6.14
N PRO A 155 7.28 26.98 5.05
CA PRO A 155 7.76 26.72 3.69
C PRO A 155 8.82 27.72 3.20
N ASP A 156 8.83 28.95 3.72
CA ASP A 156 9.73 30.02 3.29
C ASP A 156 11.07 30.05 4.08
N ASP A 157 11.21 29.22 5.12
CA ASP A 157 12.44 29.14 5.92
C ASP A 157 13.65 28.67 5.10
N ALA A 158 14.82 29.23 5.43
CA ALA A 158 16.05 28.95 4.69
C ALA A 158 16.48 27.48 4.77
N THR A 159 16.27 26.81 5.91
CA THR A 159 16.57 25.38 6.05
C THR A 159 15.56 24.53 5.28
N THR A 160 14.28 24.92 5.26
CA THR A 160 13.26 24.27 4.43
C THR A 160 13.64 24.30 2.96
N GLN A 161 13.97 25.48 2.43
CA GLN A 161 14.38 25.63 1.03
C GLN A 161 15.68 24.85 0.72
N ALA A 162 16.66 24.88 1.61
CA ALA A 162 17.89 24.10 1.43
C ALA A 162 17.64 22.58 1.42
N ALA A 163 16.70 22.08 2.23
CA ALA A 163 16.31 20.66 2.22
C ALA A 163 15.61 20.28 0.91
N LEU A 164 14.75 21.16 0.38
CA LEU A 164 14.07 20.95 -0.90
C LEU A 164 15.04 20.98 -2.09
N ASP A 165 16.00 21.91 -2.08
CA ASP A 165 17.09 21.96 -3.06
C ASP A 165 17.92 20.68 -3.03
N ARG A 166 18.29 20.23 -1.84
CA ARG A 166 19.04 18.98 -1.68
C ARG A 166 18.24 17.78 -2.16
N LEU A 167 16.94 17.74 -1.87
CA LEU A 167 16.06 16.68 -2.36
C LEU A 167 15.99 16.69 -3.87
N TYR A 168 15.85 17.87 -4.50
CA TYR A 168 15.89 18.02 -5.95
C TYR A 168 17.20 17.51 -6.57
N GLU A 169 18.35 17.72 -5.92
CA GLU A 169 19.65 17.19 -6.39
C GLU A 169 19.72 15.65 -6.40
N MET A 170 18.90 14.96 -5.59
CA MET A 170 18.88 13.50 -5.47
C MET A 170 17.97 12.81 -6.49
N ARG A 171 17.29 13.57 -7.35
CA ARG A 171 16.36 13.02 -8.32
C ARG A 171 17.08 12.22 -9.41
N VAL A 172 16.37 11.24 -9.95
CA VAL A 172 16.72 10.53 -11.17
C VAL A 172 15.83 11.06 -12.30
N GLU A 173 16.44 11.41 -13.42
CA GLU A 173 15.72 11.89 -14.62
C GLU A 173 15.89 10.88 -15.76
N GLU A 174 14.78 10.35 -16.28
CA GLU A 174 14.77 9.40 -17.39
C GLU A 174 13.74 9.83 -18.45
N GLY A 175 14.18 10.55 -19.48
CA GLY A 175 13.26 11.08 -20.49
C GLY A 175 12.32 12.13 -19.88
N ASP A 176 11.02 11.85 -19.90
CA ASP A 176 9.98 12.76 -19.39
C ASP A 176 9.56 12.46 -17.93
N ILE A 177 10.18 11.46 -17.29
CA ILE A 177 9.91 11.12 -15.88
C ILE A 177 11.04 11.59 -14.98
N VAL A 178 10.65 12.00 -13.78
CA VAL A 178 11.54 12.34 -12.66
C VAL A 178 11.11 11.48 -11.49
N TYR A 179 12.05 10.88 -10.77
CA TYR A 179 11.71 10.08 -9.60
C TYR A 179 12.85 10.05 -8.58
N TRP A 180 12.55 9.53 -7.40
CA TRP A 180 13.54 9.36 -6.33
C TRP A 180 13.61 7.89 -5.96
N GLU A 181 14.83 7.36 -5.91
CA GLU A 181 15.08 6.00 -5.49
C GLU A 181 15.04 5.90 -3.97
N THR A 182 14.42 4.84 -3.47
CA THR A 182 14.51 4.50 -2.05
C THR A 182 15.89 3.92 -1.76
N GLY A 183 16.67 4.59 -0.92
CA GLY A 183 18.03 4.12 -0.56
C GLY A 183 18.00 2.97 0.45
N ALA A 184 16.97 2.91 1.29
CA ALA A 184 16.71 1.86 2.26
C ALA A 184 15.21 1.50 2.23
N ALA A 185 14.79 0.57 3.10
CA ALA A 185 13.37 0.26 3.26
C ALA A 185 12.62 1.44 3.90
N SER A 186 11.37 1.67 3.47
CA SER A 186 10.51 2.71 4.05
C SER A 186 10.07 2.37 5.48
N PHE A 187 9.32 3.25 6.16
CA PHE A 187 8.81 2.97 7.51
C PHE A 187 7.89 1.75 7.55
N MET A 188 7.21 1.46 6.43
CA MET A 188 6.42 0.24 6.27
C MET A 188 7.21 -0.91 5.66
N GLY A 189 8.49 -0.74 5.34
CA GLY A 189 9.34 -1.78 4.77
C GLY A 189 9.33 -1.86 3.25
N ALA A 190 8.73 -0.90 2.54
CA ALA A 190 8.74 -0.90 1.07
C ALA A 190 10.15 -0.64 0.54
N THR A 191 10.57 -1.42 -0.45
CA THR A 191 11.88 -1.33 -1.11
C THR A 191 11.72 -1.30 -2.62
N GLY A 192 12.84 -1.13 -3.35
CA GLY A 192 12.86 -1.19 -4.80
C GLY A 192 11.86 -0.25 -5.46
N GLN A 193 11.16 -0.72 -6.50
CA GLN A 193 10.19 0.09 -7.24
C GLN A 193 9.05 0.62 -6.35
N THR A 194 8.51 -0.21 -5.45
CA THR A 194 7.41 0.19 -4.56
C THR A 194 7.85 1.30 -3.61
N GLY A 195 9.04 1.17 -3.02
CA GLY A 195 9.60 2.22 -2.17
C GLY A 195 9.99 3.48 -2.96
N SER A 196 10.44 3.36 -4.21
CA SER A 196 10.68 4.53 -5.08
C SER A 196 9.39 5.28 -5.42
N LEU A 197 8.25 4.58 -5.61
CA LEU A 197 6.94 5.22 -5.77
C LEU A 197 6.53 5.97 -4.50
N GLU A 198 6.70 5.36 -3.33
CA GLU A 198 6.46 5.99 -2.03
C GLU A 198 7.33 7.25 -1.83
N THR A 199 8.63 7.12 -2.10
CA THR A 199 9.62 8.20 -1.95
C THR A 199 9.35 9.34 -2.92
N THR A 200 9.04 9.02 -4.18
CA THR A 200 8.70 10.02 -5.20
C THR A 200 7.43 10.77 -4.83
N ALA A 201 6.41 10.09 -4.30
CA ALA A 201 5.20 10.75 -3.84
C ALA A 201 5.49 11.74 -2.69
N LEU A 202 6.29 11.33 -1.70
CA LEU A 202 6.72 12.22 -0.60
C LEU A 202 7.50 13.43 -1.13
N ALA A 203 8.47 13.21 -2.01
CA ALA A 203 9.28 14.28 -2.58
C ALA A 203 8.41 15.27 -3.37
N THR A 204 7.48 14.76 -4.17
CA THR A 204 6.55 15.58 -4.94
C THR A 204 5.68 16.46 -4.02
N ILE A 205 5.13 15.90 -2.94
CA ILE A 205 4.34 16.66 -1.96
C ILE A 205 5.20 17.76 -1.29
N ALA A 206 6.43 17.43 -0.89
CA ALA A 206 7.33 18.40 -0.25
C ALA A 206 7.64 19.58 -1.19
N LEU A 207 8.00 19.29 -2.45
CA LEU A 207 8.29 20.29 -3.48
C LEU A 207 7.08 21.19 -3.75
N MET A 208 5.88 20.62 -3.88
CA MET A 208 4.64 21.39 -4.10
C MET A 208 4.26 22.26 -2.90
N ARG A 209 4.47 21.80 -1.67
CA ARG A 209 4.19 22.59 -0.45
C ARG A 209 5.21 23.69 -0.21
N GLY A 210 6.47 23.41 -0.50
CA GLY A 210 7.56 24.37 -0.42
C GLY A 210 7.67 25.31 -1.62
N HIS A 211 6.77 25.21 -2.61
CA HIS A 211 6.77 25.98 -3.85
C HIS A 211 8.13 25.94 -4.59
N ALA A 212 8.80 24.79 -4.55
CA ALA A 212 10.16 24.60 -5.08
C ALA A 212 10.18 23.64 -6.27
N HIS A 213 11.09 23.87 -7.22
CA HIS A 213 11.37 23.00 -8.38
C HIS A 213 10.13 22.49 -9.14
N PRO A 214 9.24 23.38 -9.63
CA PRO A 214 8.03 22.99 -10.37
C PRO A 214 8.31 22.21 -11.66
N ASP A 215 9.52 22.34 -12.21
CA ASP A 215 10.03 21.57 -13.33
C ASP A 215 10.17 20.07 -13.01
N ALA A 216 10.63 19.71 -11.80
CA ALA A 216 10.68 18.31 -11.36
C ALA A 216 9.29 17.74 -11.04
N VAL A 217 8.38 18.56 -10.49
CA VAL A 217 7.04 18.13 -10.08
C VAL A 217 6.27 17.48 -11.24
N SER A 218 6.34 18.04 -12.45
CA SER A 218 5.64 17.49 -13.62
C SER A 218 6.13 16.10 -14.00
N GLY A 219 7.46 15.89 -14.02
CA GLY A 219 8.05 14.58 -14.29
C GLY A 219 7.78 13.56 -13.17
N ALA A 220 7.69 14.02 -11.93
CA ALA A 220 7.35 13.19 -10.78
C ALA A 220 5.91 12.70 -10.82
N LEU A 221 4.97 13.57 -11.16
CA LEU A 221 3.57 13.19 -11.37
C LEU A 221 3.46 12.20 -12.54
N ALA A 222 4.22 12.39 -13.63
CA ALA A 222 4.27 11.43 -14.73
C ALA A 222 4.78 10.05 -14.28
N TYR A 223 5.82 10.00 -13.45
CA TYR A 223 6.32 8.74 -12.88
C TYR A 223 5.25 8.04 -12.03
N LEU A 224 4.58 8.78 -11.15
CA LEU A 224 3.50 8.21 -10.31
C LEU A 224 2.37 7.68 -11.18
N ILE A 225 1.90 8.44 -12.18
CA ILE A 225 0.83 7.98 -13.09
C ILE A 225 1.23 6.70 -13.83
N GLN A 226 2.48 6.61 -14.29
CA GLN A 226 3.00 5.42 -14.97
C GLN A 226 3.18 4.22 -14.01
N GLY A 227 3.49 4.47 -12.74
CA GLY A 227 3.65 3.43 -11.71
C GLY A 227 2.36 2.81 -11.20
N LYS A 228 1.19 3.28 -11.65
CA LYS A 228 -0.12 2.76 -11.26
C LYS A 228 -0.37 1.35 -11.82
N ASP A 229 -0.70 0.41 -10.93
CA ASP A 229 -0.98 -0.97 -11.29
C ASP A 229 -2.38 -1.15 -11.91
N ALA A 230 -2.65 -2.35 -12.43
CA ALA A 230 -3.90 -2.73 -13.09
C ALA A 230 -5.17 -2.62 -12.23
N TRP A 231 -5.04 -2.38 -10.92
CA TRP A 231 -6.16 -2.18 -10.00
C TRP A 231 -6.34 -0.70 -9.61
N GLY A 232 -5.46 0.18 -10.10
CA GLY A 232 -5.48 1.61 -9.78
C GLY A 232 -4.72 1.95 -8.49
N THR A 233 -3.80 1.10 -8.07
CA THR A 233 -2.99 1.23 -6.84
C THR A 233 -1.50 1.31 -7.15
N TRP A 234 -0.67 1.49 -6.12
CA TRP A 234 0.80 1.58 -6.24
C TRP A 234 1.51 0.47 -5.45
N PHE A 235 0.99 -0.74 -5.53
CA PHE A 235 1.54 -1.98 -4.95
C PHE A 235 1.54 -2.07 -3.41
N SER A 236 1.78 -0.98 -2.69
CA SER A 236 1.66 -0.91 -1.22
C SER A 236 0.65 0.14 -0.76
N THR A 237 0.22 0.02 0.50
CA THR A 237 -0.70 0.96 1.14
C THR A 237 -0.15 2.39 1.16
N GLN A 238 1.11 2.58 1.59
CA GLN A 238 1.74 3.91 1.69
C GLN A 238 1.93 4.53 0.32
N ALA A 239 2.52 3.79 -0.63
CA ALA A 239 2.75 4.30 -1.97
C ALA A 239 1.41 4.71 -2.63
N THR A 240 0.33 3.94 -2.40
CA THR A 240 -1.00 4.29 -2.92
C THR A 240 -1.54 5.58 -2.32
N ILE A 241 -1.54 5.70 -0.99
CA ILE A 241 -2.10 6.87 -0.30
C ILE A 241 -1.29 8.14 -0.61
N LEU A 242 0.03 8.05 -0.59
CA LEU A 242 0.91 9.18 -0.86
C LEU A 242 0.84 9.60 -2.33
N SER A 243 0.77 8.64 -3.28
CA SER A 243 0.60 8.97 -4.70
C SER A 243 -0.73 9.68 -4.95
N LEU A 244 -1.81 9.21 -4.33
CA LEU A 244 -3.12 9.89 -4.41
C LEU A 244 -3.07 11.29 -3.79
N LYS A 245 -2.44 11.46 -2.63
CA LYS A 245 -2.23 12.78 -2.01
C LYS A 245 -1.44 13.73 -2.92
N ALA A 246 -0.36 13.27 -3.55
CA ALA A 246 0.42 14.07 -4.48
C ALA A 246 -0.42 14.49 -5.70
N LEU A 247 -1.17 13.57 -6.30
CA LEU A 247 -2.04 13.86 -7.45
C LEU A 247 -3.16 14.85 -7.08
N LEU A 248 -3.76 14.71 -5.90
CA LEU A 248 -4.79 15.63 -5.40
C LEU A 248 -4.21 17.03 -5.18
N LEU A 249 -3.05 17.14 -4.53
CA LEU A 249 -2.40 18.43 -4.29
C LEU A 249 -1.99 19.12 -5.61
N ALA A 250 -1.47 18.37 -6.57
CA ALA A 250 -1.15 18.90 -7.90
C ALA A 250 -2.39 19.43 -8.63
N HIS A 251 -3.51 18.72 -8.52
CA HIS A 251 -4.78 19.13 -9.11
C HIS A 251 -5.30 20.44 -8.49
N GLU A 252 -5.23 20.57 -7.16
CA GLU A 252 -5.61 21.80 -6.44
C GLU A 252 -4.79 23.02 -6.86
N GLN A 253 -3.51 22.84 -7.18
CA GLN A 253 -2.61 23.94 -7.57
C GLN A 253 -2.70 24.31 -9.06
N THR A 254 -3.01 23.36 -9.93
CA THR A 254 -3.02 23.57 -11.40
C THR A 254 -4.39 23.94 -11.95
N GLY A 255 -5.47 23.62 -11.23
CA GLY A 255 -6.86 23.90 -11.64
C GLY A 255 -7.36 23.03 -12.79
N GLU A 256 -8.68 23.05 -13.04
CA GLU A 256 -9.28 22.36 -14.18
C GLU A 256 -9.10 23.17 -15.47
N VAL A 257 -8.25 22.69 -16.38
CA VAL A 257 -8.20 23.19 -17.76
C VAL A 257 -8.21 22.00 -18.72
N ALA A 258 -9.39 21.47 -18.99
CA ALA A 258 -9.60 20.60 -20.14
C ALA A 258 -10.93 20.96 -20.81
N GLY A 259 -10.84 21.46 -22.05
CA GLY A 259 -12.00 21.47 -22.93
C GLY A 259 -12.45 20.02 -23.26
N PRO A 260 -13.55 19.84 -24.00
CA PRO A 260 -13.98 18.51 -24.38
C PRO A 260 -12.91 17.79 -25.22
N ALA A 261 -12.72 16.51 -24.93
CA ALA A 261 -11.84 15.60 -25.66
C ALA A 261 -12.65 14.49 -26.32
N THR A 262 -12.18 14.01 -27.47
CA THR A 262 -12.67 12.78 -28.10
C THR A 262 -11.54 11.77 -28.12
N VAL A 263 -11.76 10.62 -27.48
CA VAL A 263 -10.79 9.52 -27.39
C VAL A 263 -11.28 8.37 -28.25
N ARG A 264 -10.48 7.95 -29.24
CA ARG A 264 -10.71 6.74 -30.03
C ARG A 264 -9.74 5.66 -29.62
N VAL A 265 -10.25 4.54 -29.14
CA VAL A 265 -9.45 3.36 -28.79
C VAL A 265 -9.72 2.28 -29.81
N SER A 266 -8.67 1.76 -30.43
CA SER A 266 -8.75 0.64 -31.36
C SER A 266 -7.82 -0.51 -31.00
N LEU A 267 -8.30 -1.73 -31.23
CA LEU A 267 -7.53 -2.96 -31.09
C LEU A 267 -7.41 -3.64 -32.45
N ASN A 268 -6.17 -3.78 -32.93
CA ASN A 268 -5.82 -4.31 -34.26
C ASN A 268 -6.55 -3.62 -35.43
N LYS A 269 -7.02 -2.37 -35.23
CA LYS A 269 -7.87 -1.60 -36.16
C LYS A 269 -9.24 -2.21 -36.47
N GLU A 270 -9.57 -3.38 -35.93
CA GLU A 270 -10.82 -4.08 -36.22
C GLU A 270 -11.93 -3.71 -35.24
N GLN A 271 -11.58 -3.49 -33.98
CA GLN A 271 -12.50 -3.03 -32.96
C GLN A 271 -12.13 -1.61 -32.59
N THR A 272 -13.06 -0.67 -32.75
CA THR A 272 -12.87 0.73 -32.37
C THR A 272 -14.04 1.19 -31.50
N GLN A 273 -13.72 1.85 -30.40
CA GLN A 273 -14.68 2.55 -29.55
C GLN A 273 -14.27 4.01 -29.45
N GLU A 274 -15.26 4.90 -29.44
CA GLU A 274 -15.06 6.34 -29.31
C GLU A 274 -15.75 6.80 -28.03
N ILE A 275 -15.08 7.67 -27.28
CA ILE A 275 -15.55 8.26 -26.03
C ILE A 275 -15.40 9.77 -26.16
N THR A 276 -16.48 10.50 -25.90
CA THR A 276 -16.41 11.96 -25.73
C THR A 276 -16.36 12.28 -24.26
N ILE A 277 -15.32 12.98 -23.85
CA ILE A 277 -15.10 13.45 -22.49
C ILE A 277 -15.38 14.95 -22.45
N ASP A 278 -16.26 15.39 -21.56
CA ASP A 278 -16.61 16.79 -21.32
C ASP A 278 -16.79 17.06 -19.82
N GLU A 279 -17.13 18.30 -19.45
CA GLU A 279 -17.31 18.69 -18.04
C GLU A 279 -18.33 17.82 -17.30
N ALA A 280 -19.30 17.22 -17.99
CA ALA A 280 -20.33 16.39 -17.36
C ALA A 280 -19.87 14.97 -17.04
N ASN A 281 -18.72 14.53 -17.59
CA ASN A 281 -18.22 13.16 -17.41
C ASN A 281 -16.69 13.06 -17.24
N ALA A 282 -16.01 14.18 -16.99
CA ALA A 282 -14.56 14.24 -16.79
C ALA A 282 -14.08 13.50 -15.53
N ASP A 283 -14.95 13.33 -14.54
CA ASP A 283 -14.72 12.58 -13.30
C ASP A 283 -15.03 11.08 -13.42
N VAL A 284 -15.58 10.65 -14.56
CA VAL A 284 -15.98 9.26 -14.81
C VAL A 284 -14.80 8.47 -15.38
N VAL A 285 -14.53 7.31 -14.78
CA VAL A 285 -13.63 6.32 -15.38
C VAL A 285 -14.33 5.69 -16.58
N HIS A 286 -13.86 6.02 -17.78
CA HIS A 286 -14.35 5.42 -19.03
C HIS A 286 -13.63 4.10 -19.31
N LEU A 287 -14.35 2.98 -19.24
CA LEU A 287 -13.79 1.65 -19.48
C LEU A 287 -14.09 1.19 -20.92
N VAL A 288 -13.03 0.93 -21.70
CA VAL A 288 -13.12 0.28 -23.01
C VAL A 288 -12.73 -1.18 -22.87
N THR A 289 -13.68 -2.09 -23.12
CA THR A 289 -13.42 -3.53 -23.18
C THR A 289 -13.59 -4.07 -24.60
N PHE A 290 -12.71 -4.99 -24.98
CA PHE A 290 -12.76 -5.73 -26.24
C PHE A 290 -13.11 -7.20 -25.97
N ASP A 291 -14.29 -7.44 -25.40
CA ASP A 291 -14.77 -8.77 -24.98
C ASP A 291 -15.78 -9.40 -25.96
N ARG A 292 -16.21 -8.66 -27.00
CA ARG A 292 -17.27 -9.07 -27.94
C ARG A 292 -16.77 -9.98 -29.05
N GLY A 293 -16.38 -11.20 -28.71
CA GLY A 293 -16.09 -12.27 -29.69
C GLY A 293 -14.83 -12.05 -30.54
N PHE A 294 -14.07 -11.00 -30.24
CA PHE A 294 -12.73 -10.80 -30.78
C PHE A 294 -11.74 -11.53 -29.86
N SER A 295 -11.08 -12.57 -30.38
CA SER A 295 -10.04 -13.32 -29.67
C SER A 295 -8.68 -13.07 -30.33
N PRO A 296 -8.06 -11.91 -30.05
CA PRO A 296 -6.75 -11.59 -30.59
C PRO A 296 -5.73 -12.63 -30.15
N SER A 297 -4.90 -13.11 -31.08
CA SER A 297 -3.82 -14.05 -30.81
C SER A 297 -2.49 -13.51 -31.33
N GLY A 298 -1.40 -13.73 -30.59
CA GLY A 298 -0.07 -13.26 -30.97
C GLY A 298 0.13 -11.79 -30.63
N GLU A 299 0.87 -11.08 -31.48
CA GLU A 299 1.12 -9.64 -31.32
C GLU A 299 -0.15 -8.84 -31.58
N ASN A 300 -0.49 -7.96 -30.64
CA ASN A 300 -1.67 -7.12 -30.71
C ASN A 300 -1.27 -5.65 -30.56
N ARG A 301 -1.95 -4.80 -31.31
CA ARG A 301 -1.72 -3.36 -31.31
C ARG A 301 -2.96 -2.65 -30.79
N VAL A 302 -2.84 -2.07 -29.60
CA VAL A 302 -3.77 -1.08 -29.07
C VAL A 302 -3.32 0.30 -29.56
N GLN A 303 -4.24 1.07 -30.13
CA GLN A 303 -3.99 2.44 -30.54
C GLN A 303 -5.03 3.36 -29.89
N ILE A 304 -4.54 4.40 -29.23
CA ILE A 304 -5.35 5.42 -28.57
C ILE A 304 -5.07 6.74 -29.28
N GLU A 305 -6.12 7.36 -29.79
CA GLU A 305 -6.07 8.67 -30.44
C GLU A 305 -6.91 9.65 -29.64
N VAL A 306 -6.38 10.84 -29.40
CA VAL A 306 -7.06 11.89 -28.64
C VAL A 306 -7.16 13.13 -29.52
N GLU A 307 -8.38 13.63 -29.69
CA GLU A 307 -8.70 14.88 -30.38
C GLU A 307 -9.28 15.89 -29.38
N GLY A 308 -8.65 17.05 -29.24
CA GLY A 308 -9.09 18.07 -28.27
C GLY A 308 -8.73 17.77 -26.81
N GLY A 309 -9.32 18.55 -25.91
CA GLY A 309 -9.16 18.52 -24.45
C GLY A 309 -7.75 18.72 -23.87
N GLY A 310 -7.63 18.42 -22.57
CA GLY A 310 -6.43 18.59 -21.75
C GLY A 310 -5.70 17.28 -21.44
N ASN A 311 -4.94 17.25 -20.33
CA ASN A 311 -4.14 16.08 -19.93
C ASN A 311 -5.04 14.93 -19.42
N LEU A 312 -5.46 14.05 -20.33
CA LEU A 312 -6.18 12.83 -19.98
C LEU A 312 -5.23 11.73 -19.51
N MET A 313 -5.48 11.19 -18.32
CA MET A 313 -4.80 10.00 -17.84
C MET A 313 -5.50 8.76 -18.38
N TYR A 314 -4.71 7.78 -18.85
CA TYR A 314 -5.23 6.51 -19.33
C TYR A 314 -4.41 5.35 -18.78
N GLN A 315 -5.00 4.16 -18.79
CA GLN A 315 -4.33 2.93 -18.42
C GLN A 315 -4.75 1.81 -19.36
N VAL A 316 -3.79 1.00 -19.78
CA VAL A 316 -4.03 -0.19 -20.60
C VAL A 316 -3.70 -1.41 -19.76
N THR A 317 -4.67 -2.30 -19.58
CA THR A 317 -4.50 -3.53 -18.79
C THR A 317 -4.92 -4.74 -19.62
N THR A 318 -4.14 -5.81 -19.51
CA THR A 318 -4.46 -7.12 -20.11
C THR A 318 -4.50 -8.17 -19.00
N ARG A 319 -5.47 -9.08 -19.04
CA ARG A 319 -5.57 -10.23 -18.13
C ARG A 319 -5.76 -11.50 -18.94
N TYR A 320 -5.00 -12.54 -18.59
CA TYR A 320 -5.07 -13.84 -19.25
C TYR A 320 -4.77 -14.95 -18.24
N TYR A 321 -5.23 -16.16 -18.54
CA TYR A 321 -4.90 -17.36 -17.76
C TYR A 321 -3.79 -18.13 -18.46
N LEU A 322 -2.80 -18.57 -17.67
CA LEU A 322 -1.78 -19.50 -18.13
C LEU A 322 -2.07 -20.90 -17.59
N PRO A 323 -1.92 -21.95 -18.41
CA PRO A 323 -1.71 -23.30 -17.91
C PRO A 323 -0.53 -23.33 -16.94
N TRP A 324 -0.61 -24.15 -15.88
CA TRP A 324 0.41 -24.16 -14.83
C TRP A 324 1.82 -24.50 -15.36
N ASP A 325 1.92 -25.38 -16.35
CA ASP A 325 3.18 -25.73 -17.03
C ASP A 325 3.81 -24.58 -17.84
N LYS A 326 3.08 -23.47 -17.99
CA LYS A 326 3.53 -22.23 -18.63
C LYS A 326 3.80 -21.10 -17.64
N VAL A 327 3.50 -21.28 -16.36
CA VAL A 327 3.88 -20.32 -15.33
C VAL A 327 5.40 -20.40 -15.14
N PRO A 328 6.15 -19.30 -15.35
CA PRO A 328 7.58 -19.29 -15.11
C PRO A 328 7.85 -19.66 -13.64
N PRO A 329 8.69 -20.67 -13.36
CA PRO A 329 9.04 -20.97 -11.98
C PRO A 329 9.85 -19.81 -11.39
N THR A 330 9.57 -19.43 -10.15
CA THR A 330 10.48 -18.60 -9.37
C THR A 330 11.73 -19.42 -9.10
N SER A 331 12.92 -18.89 -9.38
CA SER A 331 14.18 -19.54 -9.01
C SER A 331 14.25 -19.64 -7.50
N GLU A 332 14.66 -20.80 -6.96
CA GLU A 332 14.86 -20.96 -5.51
C GLU A 332 15.87 -19.94 -4.93
N GLU A 333 16.80 -19.45 -5.76
CA GLU A 333 17.77 -18.42 -5.39
C GLU A 333 17.13 -17.01 -5.27
N ASP A 334 16.02 -16.78 -5.99
CA ASP A 334 15.31 -15.50 -6.03
C ASP A 334 14.14 -15.45 -5.03
N GLU A 335 13.70 -16.59 -4.50
CA GLU A 335 12.61 -16.67 -3.51
C GLU A 335 13.01 -15.96 -2.22
N LEU A 336 12.30 -14.89 -1.84
CA LEU A 336 12.44 -14.27 -0.52
C LEU A 336 11.94 -15.24 0.57
N LEU A 337 10.76 -15.82 0.37
CA LEU A 337 10.11 -16.76 1.27
C LEU A 337 9.93 -18.11 0.56
N THR A 338 10.20 -19.23 1.24
CA THR A 338 9.76 -20.54 0.77
C THR A 338 8.50 -20.93 1.50
N ILE A 339 7.54 -21.50 0.77
CA ILE A 339 6.36 -22.16 1.33
C ILE A 339 6.30 -23.60 0.83
N ASP A 340 6.10 -24.54 1.75
CA ASP A 340 5.95 -25.97 1.49
C ASP A 340 4.60 -26.43 2.02
N LEU A 341 3.83 -27.15 1.21
CA LEU A 341 2.56 -27.75 1.61
C LEU A 341 2.61 -29.26 1.40
N ASP A 342 2.25 -30.00 2.43
CA ASP A 342 2.16 -31.46 2.42
C ASP A 342 0.80 -31.90 2.95
N TYR A 343 0.01 -32.51 2.08
CA TYR A 343 -1.29 -33.11 2.44
C TYR A 343 -1.03 -34.57 2.79
N ASP A 344 -1.43 -35.00 3.99
CA ASP A 344 -1.22 -36.39 4.44
C ASP A 344 -1.88 -37.43 3.51
N ARG A 345 -2.94 -37.02 2.78
CA ARG A 345 -3.57 -37.79 1.70
C ARG A 345 -4.29 -36.89 0.71
N THR A 346 -4.40 -37.35 -0.54
CA THR A 346 -5.14 -36.67 -1.63
C THR A 346 -6.34 -37.49 -2.15
N GLN A 347 -6.54 -38.70 -1.61
CA GLN A 347 -7.67 -39.57 -1.90
C GLN A 347 -8.48 -39.72 -0.60
N LEU A 348 -9.73 -39.27 -0.63
CA LEU A 348 -10.58 -39.08 0.54
C LEU A 348 -11.98 -39.66 0.29
N ALA A 349 -12.71 -39.98 1.35
CA ALA A 349 -14.15 -40.19 1.32
C ALA A 349 -14.90 -38.95 1.84
N VAL A 350 -16.19 -38.83 1.58
CA VAL A 350 -17.00 -37.74 2.16
C VAL A 350 -16.93 -37.80 3.69
N ASN A 351 -16.74 -36.63 4.31
CA ASN A 351 -16.50 -36.41 5.74
C ASN A 351 -15.14 -36.82 6.28
N ASP A 352 -14.22 -37.31 5.44
CA ASP A 352 -12.84 -37.47 5.86
C ASP A 352 -12.22 -36.13 6.25
N GLU A 353 -11.37 -36.17 7.27
CA GLU A 353 -10.46 -35.08 7.63
C GLU A 353 -9.09 -35.33 7.00
N VAL A 354 -8.54 -34.31 6.35
CA VAL A 354 -7.19 -34.31 5.78
C VAL A 354 -6.34 -33.32 6.57
N THR A 355 -5.11 -33.70 6.90
CA THR A 355 -4.17 -32.83 7.58
C THR A 355 -3.25 -32.18 6.56
N VAL A 356 -3.16 -30.86 6.59
CA VAL A 356 -2.24 -30.09 5.75
C VAL A 356 -1.11 -29.60 6.65
N ASN A 357 0.11 -30.03 6.36
CA ASN A 357 1.33 -29.55 6.99
C ASN A 357 1.89 -28.39 6.15
N VAL A 358 2.17 -27.27 6.80
CA VAL A 358 2.71 -26.06 6.17
C VAL A 358 4.09 -25.77 6.75
N GLY A 359 5.07 -25.60 5.88
CA GLY A 359 6.40 -25.08 6.21
C GLY A 359 6.59 -23.72 5.57
N VAL A 360 7.10 -22.75 6.32
CA VAL A 360 7.48 -21.44 5.80
C VAL A 360 8.87 -21.08 6.31
N ARG A 361 9.75 -20.57 5.44
CA ARG A 361 11.07 -20.04 5.84
C ARG A 361 11.40 -18.77 5.08
N LEU A 362 12.06 -17.83 5.75
CA LEU A 362 12.68 -16.67 5.11
C LEU A 362 14.08 -17.07 4.63
N ASN A 363 14.34 -16.90 3.33
CA ASN A 363 15.56 -17.38 2.68
C ASN A 363 16.73 -16.41 2.84
N ARG A 364 16.43 -15.12 3.05
CA ARG A 364 17.43 -14.07 3.31
C ARG A 364 17.57 -13.86 4.82
N GLU A 365 18.78 -13.56 5.27
CA GLU A 365 19.01 -13.21 6.67
C GLU A 365 18.24 -11.94 7.03
N GLY A 366 17.49 -11.98 8.14
CA GLY A 366 16.75 -10.82 8.63
C GLY A 366 15.35 -11.17 9.14
N VAL A 367 14.46 -10.18 9.05
CA VAL A 367 13.08 -10.25 9.52
C VAL A 367 12.18 -9.59 8.49
N VAL A 368 11.07 -10.24 8.14
CA VAL A 368 9.96 -9.62 7.39
C VAL A 368 8.89 -9.24 8.41
N LYS A 369 8.58 -7.94 8.52
CA LYS A 369 7.62 -7.43 9.51
C LYS A 369 6.22 -7.99 9.35
N MET A 370 5.74 -8.07 8.12
CA MET A 370 4.45 -8.66 7.80
C MET A 370 4.57 -9.59 6.60
N ALA A 371 4.52 -10.89 6.86
CA ALA A 371 4.46 -11.89 5.80
C ALA A 371 3.02 -12.43 5.69
N LEU A 372 2.55 -12.55 4.46
CA LEU A 372 1.27 -13.19 4.15
C LEU A 372 1.51 -14.57 3.57
N ILE A 373 0.83 -15.57 4.14
CA ILE A 373 0.79 -16.93 3.62
C ILE A 373 -0.62 -17.20 3.14
N ASP A 374 -0.76 -17.26 1.82
CA ASP A 374 -2.02 -17.53 1.13
C ASP A 374 -2.08 -19.02 0.78
N LEU A 375 -2.95 -19.76 1.47
CA LEU A 375 -3.11 -21.20 1.31
C LEU A 375 -4.36 -21.48 0.48
N GLY A 376 -4.18 -22.16 -0.66
CA GLY A 376 -5.28 -22.54 -1.53
C GLY A 376 -6.24 -23.53 -0.84
N LEU A 377 -7.50 -23.15 -0.70
CA LEU A 377 -8.58 -23.99 -0.19
C LEU A 377 -9.26 -24.73 -1.36
N PRO A 378 -9.15 -26.07 -1.43
CA PRO A 378 -9.85 -26.83 -2.46
C PRO A 378 -11.37 -26.65 -2.34
N PRO A 379 -12.11 -26.55 -3.46
CA PRO A 379 -13.56 -26.44 -3.42
C PRO A 379 -14.16 -27.68 -2.76
N GLY A 380 -15.26 -27.50 -2.04
CA GLY A 380 -15.94 -28.59 -1.34
C GLY A 380 -15.27 -29.04 -0.04
N PHE A 381 -14.26 -28.32 0.44
CA PHE A 381 -13.66 -28.53 1.77
C PHE A 381 -14.11 -27.46 2.76
N ALA A 382 -14.25 -27.85 4.01
CA ALA A 382 -14.46 -26.93 5.13
C ALA A 382 -13.21 -26.89 6.01
N VAL A 383 -12.77 -25.69 6.39
CA VAL A 383 -11.64 -25.51 7.31
C VAL A 383 -12.08 -25.82 8.73
N LEU A 384 -11.30 -26.61 9.46
CA LEU A 384 -11.48 -26.80 10.90
C LEU A 384 -10.80 -25.63 11.63
N THR A 385 -11.55 -24.55 11.81
CA THR A 385 -11.06 -23.27 12.34
C THR A 385 -10.45 -23.37 13.74
N GLU A 386 -10.82 -24.37 14.53
CA GLU A 386 -10.26 -24.60 15.87
C GLU A 386 -8.75 -24.86 15.86
N ASP A 387 -8.19 -25.33 14.74
CA ASP A 387 -6.76 -25.53 14.61
C ASP A 387 -6.05 -24.19 14.40
N LEU A 388 -6.58 -23.33 13.53
CA LEU A 388 -6.02 -22.00 13.26
C LEU A 388 -6.20 -21.03 14.44
N SER A 389 -7.37 -21.04 15.08
CA SER A 389 -7.63 -20.21 16.26
C SER A 389 -6.65 -20.53 17.40
N ARG A 390 -6.28 -21.81 17.57
CA ARG A 390 -5.26 -22.22 18.56
C ARG A 390 -3.88 -21.65 18.24
N LEU A 391 -3.52 -21.55 16.96
CA LEU A 391 -2.25 -20.94 16.55
C LEU A 391 -2.22 -19.44 16.87
N VAL A 392 -3.35 -18.74 16.72
CA VAL A 392 -3.50 -17.34 17.13
C VAL A 392 -3.35 -17.21 18.65
N GLU A 393 -4.07 -18.03 19.43
CA GLU A 393 -4.00 -18.02 20.90
C GLU A 393 -2.59 -18.32 21.44
N GLN A 394 -1.81 -19.12 20.72
CA GLN A 394 -0.42 -19.45 21.06
C GLN A 394 0.60 -18.41 20.57
N GLY A 395 0.16 -17.40 19.80
CA GLY A 395 1.05 -16.41 19.18
C GLY A 395 1.95 -16.99 18.08
N VAL A 396 1.58 -18.14 17.51
CA VAL A 396 2.32 -18.77 16.40
C VAL A 396 2.03 -18.04 15.08
N ILE A 397 0.80 -17.55 14.93
CA ILE A 397 0.38 -16.67 13.83
C ILE A 397 -0.33 -15.46 14.46
N ALA A 398 -0.25 -14.29 13.82
CA ALA A 398 -0.90 -13.08 14.33
C ALA A 398 -2.42 -13.13 14.13
N ARG A 399 -2.84 -13.55 12.93
CA ARG A 399 -4.24 -13.59 12.51
C ARG A 399 -4.43 -14.57 11.35
N TYR A 400 -5.67 -14.97 11.11
CA TYR A 400 -6.07 -15.57 9.84
C TYR A 400 -7.38 -14.99 9.31
N GLU A 401 -7.57 -15.06 7.99
CA GLU A 401 -8.81 -14.74 7.31
C GLU A 401 -9.19 -15.88 6.35
N LEU A 402 -10.49 -16.11 6.19
CA LEU A 402 -11.03 -17.14 5.30
C LEU A 402 -11.78 -16.49 4.15
N THR A 403 -11.45 -16.90 2.93
CA THR A 403 -12.24 -16.59 1.74
C THR A 403 -12.86 -17.88 1.19
N GLY A 404 -13.69 -17.77 0.15
CA GLY A 404 -14.25 -18.96 -0.50
C GLY A 404 -13.22 -19.84 -1.21
N ARG A 405 -11.97 -19.37 -1.35
CA ARG A 405 -10.91 -20.04 -2.11
C ARG A 405 -9.60 -20.17 -1.35
N GLN A 406 -9.42 -19.46 -0.23
CA GLN A 406 -8.11 -19.31 0.40
C GLN A 406 -8.22 -19.18 1.91
N ILE A 407 -7.15 -19.58 2.59
CA ILE A 407 -6.87 -19.26 3.99
C ILE A 407 -5.69 -18.31 3.98
N ILE A 408 -5.88 -17.08 4.44
CA ILE A 408 -4.84 -16.06 4.50
C ILE A 408 -4.31 -16.03 5.93
N ILE A 409 -3.02 -16.29 6.12
CA ILE A 409 -2.34 -16.28 7.41
C ILE A 409 -1.43 -15.05 7.49
N TYR A 410 -1.51 -14.33 8.61
CA TYR A 410 -0.69 -13.15 8.89
C TYR A 410 0.41 -13.53 9.88
N LEU A 411 1.65 -13.27 9.51
CA LEU A 411 2.82 -13.44 10.38
C LEU A 411 3.42 -12.07 10.69
N GLU A 412 3.69 -11.81 11.96
CA GLU A 412 4.44 -10.64 12.43
C GLU A 412 5.88 -11.05 12.72
N ASP A 413 6.83 -10.14 12.46
CA ASP A 413 8.25 -10.30 12.80
C ASP A 413 8.84 -11.65 12.38
N PHE A 414 8.51 -12.08 11.15
CA PHE A 414 8.92 -13.39 10.65
C PHE A 414 10.43 -13.42 10.37
N SER A 415 11.18 -14.10 11.24
CA SER A 415 12.64 -14.15 11.20
C SER A 415 13.18 -15.36 10.46
N SER A 416 14.26 -15.16 9.70
CA SER A 416 15.04 -16.26 9.11
C SER A 416 15.63 -17.23 10.13
N ALA A 417 15.81 -16.79 11.38
CA ALA A 417 16.31 -17.63 12.47
C ALA A 417 15.25 -18.58 13.04
N SER A 418 13.97 -18.37 12.73
CA SER A 418 12.85 -19.16 13.27
C SER A 418 11.85 -19.53 12.17
N PRO A 419 12.18 -20.51 11.30
CA PRO A 419 11.24 -21.04 10.33
C PRO A 419 9.96 -21.54 10.99
N LEU A 420 8.82 -21.29 10.35
CA LEU A 420 7.52 -21.64 10.87
C LEU A 420 7.08 -23.00 10.32
N ARG A 421 6.55 -23.85 11.20
CA ARG A 421 5.84 -25.07 10.83
C ARG A 421 4.55 -25.18 11.62
N PHE A 422 3.45 -25.40 10.93
CA PHE A 422 2.15 -25.65 11.54
C PHE A 422 1.34 -26.62 10.70
N SER A 423 0.23 -27.10 11.26
CA SER A 423 -0.73 -27.89 10.53
C SER A 423 -2.14 -27.48 10.87
N TYR A 424 -3.04 -27.73 9.93
CA TYR A 424 -4.47 -27.51 10.10
C TYR A 424 -5.23 -28.61 9.36
N ARG A 425 -6.47 -28.87 9.80
CA ARG A 425 -7.31 -29.87 9.16
C ARG A 425 -8.35 -29.25 8.25
N LEU A 426 -8.66 -29.96 7.18
CA LEU A 426 -9.81 -29.71 6.32
C LEU A 426 -10.74 -30.92 6.34
N ARG A 427 -12.06 -30.69 6.22
CA ARG A 427 -13.06 -31.75 6.07
C ARG A 427 -13.64 -31.75 4.67
N ALA A 428 -13.54 -32.89 3.99
CA ALA A 428 -14.16 -33.11 2.69
C ALA A 428 -15.69 -33.16 2.83
N ARG A 429 -16.43 -32.31 2.10
CA ARG A 429 -17.90 -32.22 2.22
C ARG A 429 -18.65 -32.85 1.06
N PHE A 430 -18.04 -32.89 -0.13
CA PHE A 430 -18.71 -33.34 -1.34
C PHE A 430 -17.78 -34.23 -2.17
N PRO A 431 -18.33 -35.27 -2.83
CA PRO A 431 -17.55 -36.10 -3.74
C PRO A 431 -17.18 -35.27 -4.98
N MET A 432 -15.88 -35.14 -5.26
CA MET A 432 -15.38 -34.39 -6.41
C MET A 432 -13.90 -34.66 -6.67
N ARG A 433 -13.46 -34.36 -7.89
CA ARG A 433 -12.05 -34.22 -8.25
C ARG A 433 -11.79 -32.74 -8.51
N ALA A 434 -10.89 -32.13 -7.76
CA ALA A 434 -10.64 -30.70 -7.83
C ALA A 434 -9.16 -30.37 -7.66
N GLN A 435 -8.77 -29.21 -8.16
CA GLN A 435 -7.48 -28.61 -7.87
C GLN A 435 -7.67 -27.48 -6.85
N THR A 436 -6.71 -27.35 -5.94
CA THR A 436 -6.61 -26.17 -5.08
C THR A 436 -6.31 -24.93 -5.94
N PRO A 437 -6.65 -23.72 -5.49
CA PRO A 437 -5.94 -22.53 -5.95
C PRO A 437 -4.42 -22.68 -5.66
N PRO A 438 -3.56 -21.93 -6.38
CA PRO A 438 -2.16 -21.85 -6.01
C PRO A 438 -2.03 -21.30 -4.59
N SER A 439 -1.00 -21.75 -3.88
CA SER A 439 -0.63 -21.18 -2.58
C SER A 439 0.57 -20.27 -2.76
N SER A 440 0.69 -19.22 -1.97
CA SER A 440 1.80 -18.27 -2.07
C SER A 440 2.25 -17.72 -0.74
N ALA A 441 3.48 -17.25 -0.69
CA ALA A 441 4.05 -16.52 0.44
C ALA A 441 4.77 -15.28 -0.07
N TYR A 442 4.55 -14.13 0.57
CA TYR A 442 5.12 -12.86 0.17
C TYR A 442 5.23 -11.88 1.34
N ASP A 443 6.11 -10.90 1.20
CA ASP A 443 6.16 -9.72 2.06
C ASP A 443 5.00 -8.78 1.67
N TYR A 444 4.16 -8.43 2.64
CA TYR A 444 2.99 -7.59 2.45
C TYR A 444 3.31 -6.25 1.79
N TYR A 445 4.49 -5.69 2.08
CA TYR A 445 4.90 -4.37 1.58
C TYR A 445 5.72 -4.44 0.28
N ASN A 446 6.17 -5.64 -0.09
CA ASN A 446 6.95 -5.91 -1.29
C ASN A 446 6.32 -7.10 -2.08
N PRO A 447 5.09 -6.95 -2.60
CA PRO A 447 4.36 -8.08 -3.21
C PRO A 447 4.99 -8.61 -4.51
N ALA A 448 5.96 -7.90 -5.09
CA ALA A 448 6.74 -8.40 -6.23
C ALA A 448 7.58 -9.63 -5.85
N ASP A 449 8.00 -9.75 -4.58
CA ASP A 449 8.79 -10.86 -4.06
C ASP A 449 7.89 -12.05 -3.65
N THR A 450 6.96 -12.41 -4.52
CA THR A 450 6.02 -13.51 -4.27
C THR A 450 6.58 -14.86 -4.69
N THR A 451 6.51 -15.82 -3.78
CA THR A 451 6.73 -17.23 -4.08
C THR A 451 5.39 -17.93 -4.25
N VAL A 452 5.24 -18.69 -5.34
CA VAL A 452 4.00 -19.43 -5.64
C VAL A 452 4.28 -20.93 -5.71
N ARG A 453 3.34 -21.73 -5.20
CA ARG A 453 3.34 -23.19 -5.28
C ARG A 453 2.15 -23.71 -6.07
N ALA A 454 2.40 -24.84 -6.71
CA ALA A 454 1.46 -25.46 -7.62
C ALA A 454 0.14 -25.84 -6.94
N PRO A 455 -0.99 -25.67 -7.65
CA PRO A 455 -2.24 -26.34 -7.33
C PRO A 455 -2.03 -27.83 -7.05
N LEU A 456 -2.63 -28.33 -5.97
CA LEU A 456 -2.68 -29.74 -5.66
C LEU A 456 -4.01 -30.32 -6.16
N GLU A 457 -3.97 -31.51 -6.79
CA GLU A 457 -5.17 -32.25 -7.11
C GLU A 457 -5.61 -33.13 -5.93
N VAL A 458 -6.89 -33.02 -5.57
CA VAL A 458 -7.53 -33.81 -4.50
C VAL A 458 -8.78 -34.49 -5.06
N THR A 459 -8.98 -35.75 -4.66
CA THR A 459 -10.15 -36.55 -5.04
C THR A 459 -10.90 -37.01 -3.80
N VAL A 460 -12.20 -36.70 -3.76
CA VAL A 460 -13.15 -37.14 -2.75
C VAL A 460 -14.14 -38.09 -3.42
N SER A 461 -14.18 -39.33 -2.93
CA SER A 461 -15.13 -40.36 -3.30
C SER A 461 -16.33 -40.38 -2.35
N GLU A 462 -17.43 -41.01 -2.77
CA GLU A 462 -18.67 -41.12 -1.98
C GLU A 462 -18.49 -41.80 -0.63
#